data_AF-A0A9X4AW35-F1
#
_entry.id   AF-A0A9X4AW35-F1
#
_cell.length_a   1.000
_cell.length_b   1.000
_cell.length_c   1.000
_cell.angle_alpha   90.00
_cell.angle_beta   90.00
_cell.angle_gamma   90.00
#
_symmetry.space_group_name_H-M   'P 1'
#
loop_
_entity.id
_entity.type
_entity.pdbx_description
1 polymer ?
#
loop_
_entity_poly.entity_id
_entity_poly.type
_entity_poly.pdbx_seq_one_letter_code
_entity_poly.pdbx_strand_id
1 'polypeptide(L)'
;MEDPRPPRYARLVYEVKNQVGKLVEIRLWSPVSAAEAVAWARDHDSVVAAVGGPYVCLVDLFDAKVFPQDAVDAYTAVMQAEPHLKRTGTLLSPSPTSALQVRRMLRETDNPVRRAFTEVQPLLDWLDPVLTPLERARLREALAERGRV
;
A
#
# COMPACT_ATOMS: atom_id res chain seq x y z
N MET A 1 4.41 28.79 26.22
CA MET A 1 3.14 28.13 26.60
C MET A 1 2.44 27.85 25.29
N GLU A 2 2.77 26.71 24.68
CA GLU A 2 2.19 26.30 23.40
C GLU A 2 0.74 25.85 23.62
N ASP A 3 -0.09 26.23 22.66
CA ASP A 3 -1.53 26.09 22.63
C ASP A 3 -1.95 24.61 22.45
N PRO A 4 -2.73 24.00 23.36
CA PRO A 4 -3.12 22.59 23.30
C PRO A 4 -4.36 22.42 22.41
N ARG A 5 -4.32 22.95 21.19
CA ARG A 5 -5.38 22.67 20.21
C ARG A 5 -5.19 21.24 19.67
N PRO A 6 -6.14 20.31 19.88
CA PRO A 6 -6.10 19.03 19.20
C PRO A 6 -6.15 19.28 17.68
N PRO A 7 -5.33 18.57 16.86
CA PRO A 7 -5.31 18.82 15.42
C PRO A 7 -6.70 18.57 14.82
N ARG A 8 -7.17 19.56 14.04
CA ARG A 8 -8.42 19.54 13.28
C ARG A 8 -8.46 18.29 12.41
N TYR A 9 -9.40 17.38 12.67
CA TYR A 9 -9.72 16.15 11.94
C TYR A 9 -8.50 15.35 11.47
N ALA A 10 -8.19 14.24 12.16
CA ALA A 10 -7.20 13.27 11.70
C ALA A 10 -7.54 12.83 10.27
N ARG A 11 -6.87 13.43 9.28
CA ARG A 11 -6.95 12.96 7.91
C ARG A 11 -6.29 11.60 7.92
N LEU A 12 -7.04 10.55 7.62
CA LEU A 12 -6.46 9.23 7.42
C LEU A 12 -5.40 9.35 6.32
N VAL A 13 -4.14 9.08 6.67
CA VAL A 13 -3.02 9.09 5.73
C VAL A 13 -2.77 7.72 5.12
N TYR A 14 -3.51 6.71 5.56
CA TYR A 14 -3.54 5.40 4.93
C TYR A 14 -4.88 4.69 5.17
N GLU A 15 -5.09 3.63 4.41
CA GLU A 15 -6.16 2.66 4.57
C GLU A 15 -5.60 1.26 4.29
N VAL A 16 -5.95 0.28 5.13
CA VAL A 16 -5.67 -1.14 4.90
C VAL A 16 -6.98 -1.91 5.00
N LYS A 17 -7.33 -2.68 3.96
CA LYS A 17 -8.58 -3.44 3.91
C LYS A 17 -8.35 -4.83 3.33
N ASN A 18 -9.18 -5.77 3.78
CA ASN A 18 -9.44 -7.03 3.09
C ASN A 18 -10.96 -7.18 3.02
N GLN A 19 -11.53 -7.21 1.80
CA GLN A 19 -12.97 -7.33 1.60
C GLN A 19 -13.37 -8.68 1.03
N VAL A 20 -12.48 -9.31 0.26
CA VAL A 20 -12.77 -10.59 -0.40
C VAL A 20 -11.50 -11.44 -0.52
N GLY A 21 -11.64 -12.71 -0.16
CA GLY A 21 -10.59 -13.71 -0.30
C GLY A 21 -9.26 -13.23 0.27
N LYS A 22 -8.20 -13.36 -0.53
CA LYS A 22 -6.83 -13.05 -0.13
C LYS A 22 -6.34 -11.68 -0.63
N LEU A 23 -7.21 -10.85 -1.20
CA LEU A 23 -6.84 -9.53 -1.70
C LEU A 23 -6.79 -8.53 -0.54
N VAL A 24 -5.60 -8.02 -0.26
CA VAL A 24 -5.37 -6.90 0.67
C VAL A 24 -5.19 -5.62 -0.15
N GLU A 25 -5.91 -4.58 0.21
CA GLU A 25 -5.89 -3.26 -0.41
C GLU A 25 -5.24 -2.27 0.55
N ILE A 26 -4.18 -1.62 0.10
CA ILE A 26 -3.49 -0.57 0.84
C ILE A 26 -3.58 0.72 0.02
N ARG A 27 -4.01 1.81 0.64
CA ARG A 27 -3.89 3.16 0.06
C ARG A 27 -3.11 4.03 1.01
N LEU A 28 -2.22 4.87 0.47
CA LEU A 28 -1.42 5.81 1.25
C LEU A 28 -1.53 7.22 0.66
N TRP A 29 -1.66 8.21 1.53
CA TRP A 29 -1.73 9.64 1.21
C TRP A 29 -0.65 10.40 1.99
N SER A 30 -0.07 11.41 1.38
CA SER A 30 0.88 12.30 2.08
C SER A 30 0.17 13.51 2.72
N PRO A 31 0.75 14.12 3.76
CA PRO A 31 2.00 13.74 4.44
C PRO A 31 1.84 12.51 5.34
N VAL A 32 2.89 11.69 5.45
CA VAL A 32 2.97 10.55 6.38
C VAL A 32 4.06 10.85 7.40
N SER A 33 3.81 10.55 8.67
CA SER A 33 4.76 10.58 9.78
C SER A 33 5.22 9.16 10.16
N ALA A 34 6.33 9.04 10.89
CA ALA A 34 6.76 7.75 11.46
C ALA A 34 5.68 7.08 12.33
N ALA A 35 4.94 7.86 13.13
CA ALA A 35 3.87 7.33 13.97
C ALA A 35 2.75 6.69 13.13
N GLU A 36 2.43 7.30 11.98
CA GLU A 36 1.46 6.77 11.04
C GLU A 36 2.00 5.53 10.30
N ALA A 37 3.31 5.47 9.99
CA ALA A 37 3.92 4.26 9.43
C ALA A 37 3.86 3.07 10.41
N VAL A 38 4.08 3.32 11.72
CA VAL A 38 3.93 2.30 12.77
C VAL A 38 2.46 1.90 12.97
N ALA A 39 1.53 2.84 12.88
CA ALA A 39 0.09 2.54 12.92
C ALA A 39 -0.32 1.67 11.70
N TRP A 40 0.14 2.04 10.51
CA TRP A 40 -0.05 1.26 9.29
C TRP A 40 0.48 -0.17 9.42
N ALA A 41 1.67 -0.36 9.99
CA ALA A 41 2.26 -1.69 10.17
C ALA A 41 1.37 -2.59 11.04
N ARG A 42 0.84 -2.05 12.14
CA ARG A 42 -0.08 -2.78 13.02
C ARG A 42 -1.40 -3.14 12.33
N ASP A 43 -1.95 -2.22 11.56
CA ASP A 43 -3.21 -2.45 10.83
C ASP A 43 -3.00 -3.43 9.68
N HIS A 44 -1.86 -3.36 8.99
CA HIS A 44 -1.41 -4.35 8.00
C HIS A 44 -1.36 -5.74 8.61
N ASP A 45 -0.66 -5.90 9.73
CA ASP A 45 -0.50 -7.21 10.37
C ASP A 45 -1.83 -7.78 10.85
N SER A 46 -2.70 -6.92 11.40
CA SER A 46 -4.06 -7.29 11.80
C SER A 46 -4.89 -7.82 10.62
N VAL A 47 -4.86 -7.11 9.48
CA VAL A 47 -5.60 -7.51 8.27
C VAL A 47 -5.03 -8.79 7.67
N VAL A 48 -3.70 -8.91 7.57
CA VAL A 48 -3.04 -10.12 7.05
C VAL A 48 -3.30 -11.33 7.95
N ALA A 49 -3.28 -11.15 9.27
CA ALA A 49 -3.65 -12.20 10.21
C ALA A 49 -5.10 -12.66 10.02
N ALA A 50 -6.03 -11.75 9.76
CA ALA A 50 -7.43 -12.07 9.49
C ALA A 50 -7.63 -12.83 8.16
N VAL A 51 -6.76 -12.64 7.16
CA VAL A 51 -6.75 -13.46 5.93
C VAL A 51 -6.39 -14.91 6.25
N GLY A 52 -5.55 -15.15 7.26
CA GLY A 52 -5.23 -16.50 7.77
C GLY A 52 -4.36 -17.35 6.83
N GLY A 53 -3.70 -16.75 5.84
CA GLY A 53 -2.88 -17.46 4.87
C GLY A 53 -2.21 -16.55 3.84
N PRO A 54 -1.67 -17.12 2.75
CA PRO A 54 -0.97 -16.33 1.75
C PRO A 54 -1.89 -15.35 1.02
N TYR A 55 -1.41 -14.11 0.83
CA TYR A 55 -2.23 -13.00 0.34
C TYR A 55 -1.62 -12.28 -0.86
N VAL A 56 -2.47 -11.57 -1.60
CA VAL A 56 -2.09 -10.70 -2.73
C VAL A 56 -2.39 -9.27 -2.34
N CYS A 57 -1.48 -8.35 -2.63
CA CYS A 57 -1.59 -6.98 -2.19
C CYS A 57 -1.68 -5.99 -3.37
N LEU A 58 -2.71 -5.15 -3.37
CA LEU A 58 -2.72 -3.89 -4.09
C LEU A 58 -2.18 -2.80 -3.16
N VAL A 59 -1.20 -2.03 -3.62
CA VAL A 59 -0.75 -0.81 -2.94
C VAL A 59 -0.96 0.38 -3.87
N ASP A 60 -1.86 1.29 -3.51
CA ASP A 60 -2.11 2.54 -4.23
C ASP A 60 -1.37 3.69 -3.56
N LEU A 61 -0.33 4.20 -4.23
CA LEU A 61 0.46 5.36 -3.82
C LEU A 61 0.25 6.54 -4.77
N PHE A 62 -0.81 6.53 -5.59
CA PHE A 62 -0.97 7.50 -6.67
C PHE A 62 -0.98 8.96 -6.15
N ASP A 63 -1.66 9.20 -5.03
CA ASP A 63 -1.76 10.51 -4.39
C ASP A 63 -0.65 10.78 -3.35
N ALA A 64 0.23 9.82 -3.09
CA ALA A 64 1.36 9.99 -2.20
C ALA A 64 2.50 10.74 -2.91
N LYS A 65 3.03 11.78 -2.25
CA LYS A 65 4.01 12.70 -2.85
C LYS A 65 5.41 12.54 -2.29
N VAL A 66 5.54 12.38 -0.98
CA VAL A 66 6.83 12.27 -0.32
C VAL A 66 6.66 11.39 0.91
N PHE A 67 7.58 10.47 1.10
CA PHE A 67 7.73 9.72 2.35
C PHE A 67 8.98 10.22 3.07
N PRO A 68 8.89 10.62 4.35
CA PRO A 68 10.09 10.87 5.12
C PRO A 68 10.88 9.56 5.32
N GLN A 69 12.20 9.67 5.56
CA GLN A 69 13.10 8.52 5.57
C GLN A 69 12.74 7.50 6.65
N ASP A 70 12.33 7.96 7.82
CA ASP A 70 11.85 7.12 8.93
C ASP A 70 10.62 6.27 8.56
N ALA A 71 9.67 6.82 7.80
CA ALA A 71 8.54 6.08 7.26
C ALA A 71 8.99 5.06 6.21
N VAL A 72 9.94 5.41 5.34
CA VAL A 72 10.53 4.48 4.37
C VAL A 72 11.18 3.29 5.07
N ASP A 73 11.99 3.55 6.10
CA ASP A 73 12.68 2.49 6.85
C ASP A 73 11.66 1.56 7.54
N ALA A 74 10.60 2.12 8.12
CA ALA A 74 9.51 1.34 8.71
C ALA A 74 8.78 0.46 7.68
N TYR A 75 8.45 1.01 6.50
CA TYR A 75 7.82 0.24 5.42
C TYR A 75 8.73 -0.86 4.88
N THR A 76 10.02 -0.57 4.69
CA THR A 76 11.01 -1.57 4.26
C THR A 76 11.12 -2.71 5.25
N ALA A 77 11.15 -2.42 6.56
CA ALA A 77 11.21 -3.45 7.59
C ALA A 77 10.01 -4.40 7.55
N VAL A 78 8.79 -3.87 7.39
CA VAL A 78 7.58 -4.70 7.24
C VAL A 78 7.65 -5.53 5.95
N MET A 79 8.09 -4.94 4.84
CA MET A 79 8.18 -5.66 3.58
C MET A 79 9.20 -6.80 3.60
N GLN A 80 10.30 -6.65 4.32
CA GLN A 80 11.32 -7.68 4.50
C GLN A 80 10.88 -8.80 5.45
N ALA A 81 10.06 -8.47 6.45
CA ALA A 81 9.58 -9.42 7.44
C ALA A 81 8.43 -10.31 6.95
N GLU A 82 7.80 -9.99 5.82
CA GLU A 82 6.54 -10.61 5.36
C GLU A 82 6.76 -11.92 4.57
N PRO A 83 6.45 -13.10 5.15
CA PRO A 83 6.72 -14.39 4.51
C PRO A 83 5.55 -14.92 3.66
N HIS A 84 4.33 -14.39 3.84
CA HIS A 84 3.12 -14.95 3.25
C HIS A 84 2.67 -14.24 1.98
N LEU A 85 3.36 -13.15 1.60
CA LEU A 85 3.03 -12.40 0.40
C LEU A 85 3.21 -13.25 -0.87
N LYS A 86 2.13 -13.43 -1.63
CA LYS A 86 2.16 -14.10 -2.94
C LYS A 86 2.53 -13.17 -4.08
N ARG A 87 2.03 -11.93 -4.05
CA ARG A 87 2.26 -10.92 -5.10
C ARG A 87 1.83 -9.54 -4.63
N THR A 88 2.60 -8.51 -4.95
CA THR A 88 2.21 -7.11 -4.78
C THR A 88 2.27 -6.36 -6.10
N GLY A 89 1.22 -5.60 -6.38
CA GLY A 89 1.21 -4.56 -7.40
C GLY A 89 1.14 -3.18 -6.73
N THR A 90 2.16 -2.35 -6.91
CA THR A 90 2.21 -1.00 -6.38
C THR A 90 1.96 0.01 -7.49
N LEU A 91 0.86 0.75 -7.41
CA LEU A 91 0.59 1.87 -8.32
C LEU A 91 1.29 3.13 -7.79
N LEU A 92 2.16 3.71 -8.62
CA LEU A 92 2.95 4.88 -8.27
C LEU A 92 2.26 6.18 -8.63
N SER A 93 2.56 7.22 -7.85
CA SER A 93 2.29 8.61 -8.21
C SER A 93 2.95 9.00 -9.53
N PRO A 94 2.35 9.92 -10.31
CA PRO A 94 2.99 10.51 -11.48
C PRO A 94 4.22 11.38 -11.15
N SER A 95 4.44 11.71 -9.88
CA SER A 95 5.63 12.44 -9.42
C SER A 95 6.90 11.59 -9.56
N PRO A 96 7.89 12.01 -10.38
CA PRO A 96 9.11 11.22 -10.60
C PRO A 96 9.92 10.97 -9.32
N THR A 97 9.91 11.93 -8.38
CA THR A 97 10.65 11.82 -7.12
C THR A 97 10.06 10.75 -6.21
N SER A 98 8.74 10.75 -5.97
CA SER A 98 8.11 9.69 -5.16
C SER A 98 8.19 8.34 -5.87
N ALA A 99 7.99 8.31 -7.18
CA ALA A 99 8.13 7.08 -7.96
C ALA A 99 9.53 6.47 -7.83
N LEU A 100 10.59 7.28 -7.89
CA LEU A 100 11.96 6.82 -7.71
C LEU A 100 12.21 6.32 -6.28
N GLN A 101 11.71 7.05 -5.27
CA GLN A 101 11.84 6.65 -3.86
C GLN A 101 11.22 5.27 -3.60
N VAL A 102 9.98 5.06 -4.04
CA VAL A 102 9.29 3.77 -3.87
C VAL A 102 10.00 2.65 -4.64
N ARG A 103 10.49 2.91 -5.86
CA ARG A 103 11.25 1.91 -6.63
C ARG A 103 12.53 1.49 -5.92
N ARG A 104 13.24 2.42 -5.25
CA ARG A 104 14.42 2.11 -4.44
C ARG A 104 14.04 1.22 -3.25
N MET A 105 13.00 1.61 -2.53
CA MET A 105 12.45 0.88 -1.39
C MET A 105 12.09 -0.57 -1.78
N LEU A 106 11.39 -0.78 -2.90
CA LEU A 106 11.05 -2.13 -3.38
C LEU A 106 12.29 -2.93 -3.78
N ARG A 107 13.29 -2.30 -4.41
CA ARG A 107 14.54 -2.98 -4.79
C ARG A 107 15.35 -3.44 -3.57
N GLU A 108 15.33 -2.71 -2.47
CA GLU A 108 16.00 -3.08 -1.22
C GLU A 108 15.43 -4.34 -0.56
N THR A 109 14.19 -4.71 -0.92
CA THR A 109 13.56 -5.97 -0.45
C THR A 109 13.95 -7.18 -1.30
N ASP A 110 14.60 -6.98 -2.45
CA ASP A 110 15.02 -8.00 -3.43
C ASP A 110 13.98 -9.11 -3.68
N ASN A 111 12.69 -8.73 -3.76
CA ASN A 111 11.61 -9.70 -3.88
C ASN A 111 10.89 -9.60 -5.24
N PRO A 112 11.04 -10.61 -6.14
CA PRO A 112 10.46 -10.56 -7.48
C PRO A 112 8.93 -10.60 -7.50
N VAL A 113 8.27 -10.92 -6.37
CA VAL A 113 6.80 -10.89 -6.28
C VAL A 113 6.26 -9.48 -6.08
N ARG A 114 7.11 -8.49 -5.82
CA ARG A 114 6.75 -7.07 -5.66
C ARG A 114 7.09 -6.32 -6.94
N ARG A 115 6.10 -5.65 -7.54
CA ARG A 115 6.31 -4.85 -8.76
C ARG A 115 5.58 -3.51 -8.70
N ALA A 116 6.25 -2.47 -9.16
CA ALA A 116 5.67 -1.14 -9.28
C ALA A 116 5.21 -0.83 -10.71
N PHE A 117 4.14 -0.04 -10.81
CA PHE A 117 3.47 0.34 -12.05
C PHE A 117 3.13 1.82 -12.02
N THR A 118 3.16 2.47 -13.18
CA THR A 118 2.67 3.84 -13.36
C THR A 118 1.28 3.88 -14.00
N GLU A 119 0.78 2.72 -14.43
CA GLU A 119 -0.47 2.58 -15.16
C GLU A 119 -1.32 1.47 -14.55
N VAL A 120 -2.64 1.64 -14.61
CA VAL A 120 -3.61 0.70 -14.03
C VAL A 120 -3.65 -0.62 -14.78
N GLN A 121 -3.67 -0.61 -16.12
CA GLN A 121 -3.86 -1.83 -16.90
C GLN A 121 -2.70 -2.83 -16.72
N PRO A 122 -1.41 -2.44 -16.79
CA PRO A 122 -0.32 -3.37 -16.53
C PRO A 122 -0.32 -3.95 -15.10
N LEU A 123 -0.82 -3.19 -14.11
CA LEU A 123 -0.98 -3.67 -12.74
C LEU A 123 -2.06 -4.75 -12.67
N LEU A 124 -3.22 -4.52 -13.32
CA LEU A 124 -4.30 -5.50 -13.41
C LEU A 124 -3.80 -6.80 -14.06
N ASP A 125 -3.14 -6.71 -15.20
CA ASP A 125 -2.61 -7.86 -15.93
C ASP A 125 -1.58 -8.66 -15.10
N TRP A 126 -0.80 -7.97 -14.26
CA TRP A 126 0.15 -8.60 -13.36
C TRP A 126 -0.52 -9.37 -12.21
N LEU A 127 -1.61 -8.85 -11.65
CA LEU A 127 -2.30 -9.48 -10.52
C LEU A 127 -3.32 -10.54 -10.97
N ASP A 128 -3.95 -10.38 -12.14
CA ASP A 128 -5.03 -11.25 -12.64
C ASP A 128 -4.73 -12.76 -12.54
N PRO A 129 -3.53 -13.27 -12.92
CA PRO A 129 -3.25 -14.71 -12.90
C PRO A 129 -3.30 -15.36 -11.52
N VAL A 130 -3.17 -14.59 -10.44
CA VAL A 130 -3.18 -15.10 -9.07
C VAL A 130 -4.48 -14.82 -8.31
N LEU A 131 -5.42 -14.12 -8.93
CA LEU A 131 -6.69 -13.74 -8.34
C LEU A 131 -7.85 -14.61 -8.84
N THR A 132 -8.81 -14.87 -7.95
CA THR A 132 -10.12 -15.45 -8.28
C THR A 132 -11.01 -14.42 -8.99
N PRO A 133 -12.12 -14.84 -9.63
CA PRO A 133 -13.05 -13.91 -10.28
C PRO A 133 -13.60 -12.80 -9.35
N LEU A 134 -13.92 -13.14 -8.10
CA LEU A 134 -14.43 -12.17 -7.12
C LEU A 134 -13.35 -11.17 -6.70
N GLU A 135 -12.13 -11.64 -6.46
CA GLU A 135 -10.99 -10.77 -6.13
C GLU A 135 -10.64 -9.83 -7.31
N ARG A 136 -10.74 -10.31 -8.56
CA ARG A 136 -10.53 -9.45 -9.74
C ARG A 136 -11.59 -8.36 -9.87
N ALA A 137 -12.85 -8.70 -9.58
CA ALA A 137 -13.93 -7.71 -9.55
C ALA A 137 -13.63 -6.64 -8.50
N ARG A 138 -13.29 -7.05 -7.27
CA ARG A 138 -12.94 -6.13 -6.18
C ARG A 138 -11.71 -5.28 -6.50
N LEU A 139 -10.66 -5.85 -7.10
CA LEU A 139 -9.48 -5.11 -7.53
C LEU A 139 -9.84 -3.96 -8.49
N ARG A 140 -10.73 -4.23 -9.47
CA ARG A 140 -11.20 -3.20 -10.40
C ARG A 140 -12.04 -2.13 -9.71
N GLU A 141 -12.91 -2.51 -8.78
CA GLU A 141 -13.68 -1.57 -7.96
C GLU A 141 -12.78 -0.66 -7.14
N ALA A 142 -11.80 -1.25 -6.43
CA ALA A 142 -10.82 -0.51 -5.63
C ALA A 142 -10.05 0.52 -6.47
N LEU A 143 -9.68 0.19 -7.71
CA LEU A 143 -8.98 1.12 -8.60
C LEU A 143 -9.92 2.18 -9.21
N ALA A 144 -11.20 1.87 -9.40
CA ALA A 144 -12.21 2.81 -9.88
C ALA A 144 -12.64 3.83 -8.81
N GLU A 145 -12.68 3.41 -7.54
CA GLU A 145 -12.96 4.27 -6.39
C GLU A 145 -11.95 5.41 -6.23
N ARG A 146 -10.71 5.23 -6.73
CA ARG A 146 -9.65 6.27 -6.72
C ARG A 146 -10.11 7.59 -7.34
N GLY A 147 -10.91 7.55 -8.40
CA GLY A 147 -11.37 8.74 -9.11
C GLY A 147 -12.55 9.48 -8.48
N ARG A 148 -13.04 9.04 -7.31
CA ARG A 148 -14.23 9.59 -6.64
C ARG A 148 -13.93 10.35 -5.35
N VAL A 149 -12.65 10.49 -4.97
CA VAL A 149 -12.20 11.15 -3.75
C VAL A 149 -11.62 12.53 -4.07
#